data_AF-A0A535P2E0-F1
#
_entry.id   AF-A0A535P2E0-F1
#
_cell.length_a   1.000
_cell.length_b   1.000
_cell.length_c   1.000
_cell.angle_alpha   90.00
_cell.angle_beta   90.00
_cell.angle_gamma   90.00
#
_symmetry.space_group_name_H-M   'P 1'
#
loop_
_entity.id
_entity.type
_entity.pdbx_description
1 polymer ?
#
loop_
_entity_poly.entity_id
_entity_poly.type
_entity_poly.pdbx_seq_one_letter_code
_entity_poly.pdbx_strand_id
1 'polypeptide(L)'
;MTVKVLLEGLIRLVEAGVADEKSITALAHWPAPPHADAELPFLPARVLMQDFTGVPAVVDLAAMRSAMKRAGKDAGKVDPLVPVDLIIDHSVQVDSFGFRDSYTRNIQKEIERNRERYALLRWAQQAFHNFSLVPPGMGICHQVNLEYLAKVVQVRDVGGHKVAIPDTLMGTDSHTTMVNGLGVLGWGTGGIEAEAAILGQPAYLATPVVVGVRFHGALPAGSTATDLVLTLTEMLRKHGVVDKFVEFCGDGLSSLSVPDRATLSNMCPEYGATSALFPVDHQTLRYLEVTGREREQIDLVERYTKEQGLFRVDGAPTPNFTELLELDLTKVESSVAGPKRPQDRVPLPKVWESFSTVFKAGPKPEPDAISRLTQEGGPVDGRATVAVHAKHEAQVEHGC
;
A
#
# COMPACT_ATOMS: atom_id res chain seq x y z
N MET A 1 -10.73 11.88 9.45
CA MET A 1 -10.07 12.36 8.22
C MET A 1 -10.61 11.70 6.97
N THR A 2 -10.70 10.36 6.92
CA THR A 2 -11.17 9.59 5.77
C THR A 2 -12.47 10.14 5.19
N VAL A 3 -13.49 10.33 6.02
CA VAL A 3 -14.81 10.87 5.60
C VAL A 3 -14.69 12.28 5.01
N LYS A 4 -13.81 13.13 5.55
CA LYS A 4 -13.60 14.49 5.02
C LYS A 4 -12.96 14.46 3.63
N VAL A 5 -12.02 13.56 3.39
CA VAL A 5 -11.39 13.38 2.06
C VAL A 5 -12.41 12.87 1.05
N LEU A 6 -13.25 11.90 1.44
CA LEU A 6 -14.35 11.43 0.59
C LEU A 6 -15.37 12.53 0.32
N LEU A 7 -15.70 13.35 1.32
CA LEU A 7 -16.63 14.48 1.19
C LEU A 7 -16.10 15.57 0.25
N GLU A 8 -14.81 15.90 0.33
CA GLU A 8 -14.17 16.83 -0.61
C GLU A 8 -14.32 16.35 -2.06
N GLY A 9 -14.02 15.07 -2.31
CA GLY A 9 -14.14 14.48 -3.64
C GLY A 9 -15.58 14.46 -4.13
N LEU A 10 -16.52 14.13 -3.25
CA LEU A 10 -17.95 14.12 -3.56
C LEU A 10 -18.48 15.51 -3.93
N ILE A 11 -18.06 16.56 -3.20
CA ILE A 11 -18.44 17.95 -3.53
C ILE A 11 -18.00 18.30 -4.95
N ARG A 12 -16.75 17.96 -5.33
CA ARG A 12 -16.27 18.20 -6.69
C ARG A 12 -17.03 17.39 -7.76
N LEU A 13 -17.45 16.18 -7.44
CA LEU A 13 -18.26 15.37 -8.35
C LEU A 13 -19.67 15.93 -8.54
N VAL A 14 -20.26 16.52 -7.50
CA VAL A 14 -21.54 17.25 -7.62
C VAL A 14 -21.37 18.50 -8.48
N GLU A 15 -20.33 19.29 -8.27
CA GLU A 15 -20.02 20.45 -9.12
C GLU A 15 -19.81 20.08 -10.60
N ALA A 16 -19.25 18.89 -10.85
CA ALA A 16 -19.07 18.34 -12.20
C ALA A 16 -20.34 17.71 -12.80
N GLY A 17 -21.45 17.66 -12.06
CA GLY A 17 -22.71 17.05 -12.51
C GLY A 17 -22.69 15.51 -12.57
N VAL A 18 -21.77 14.87 -11.84
CA VAL A 18 -21.61 13.41 -11.77
C VAL A 18 -22.39 12.82 -10.59
N ALA A 19 -22.65 13.61 -9.54
CA ALA A 19 -23.35 13.17 -8.32
C ALA A 19 -24.43 14.18 -7.90
N ASP A 20 -25.32 13.76 -7.00
CA ASP A 20 -26.41 14.59 -6.46
C ASP A 20 -26.04 15.26 -5.12
N GLU A 21 -26.55 16.47 -4.86
CA GLU A 21 -26.35 17.20 -3.59
C GLU A 21 -26.83 16.42 -2.35
N LYS A 22 -27.83 15.54 -2.51
CA LYS A 22 -28.32 14.68 -1.42
C LYS A 22 -27.23 13.75 -0.87
N SER A 23 -26.29 13.32 -1.72
CA SER A 23 -25.17 12.48 -1.31
C SER A 23 -24.18 13.24 -0.42
N ILE A 24 -23.94 14.53 -0.70
CA ILE A 24 -23.13 15.42 0.17
C ILE A 24 -23.77 15.46 1.55
N THR A 25 -25.08 15.72 1.61
CA THR A 25 -25.81 15.81 2.87
C THR A 25 -25.74 14.50 3.65
N ALA A 26 -25.90 13.35 2.98
CA ALA A 26 -25.80 12.04 3.62
C ALA A 26 -24.41 11.82 4.24
N LEU A 27 -23.32 12.10 3.52
CA LEU A 27 -21.98 11.90 4.04
C LEU A 27 -21.59 12.94 5.11
N ALA A 28 -22.09 14.18 5.02
CA ALA A 28 -21.85 15.22 6.01
C ALA A 28 -22.49 14.91 7.39
N HIS A 29 -23.58 14.14 7.41
CA HIS A 29 -24.24 13.68 8.63
C HIS A 29 -23.72 12.32 9.15
N TRP A 30 -22.67 11.78 8.53
CA TRP A 30 -22.03 10.55 8.98
C TRP A 30 -21.65 10.64 10.48
N PRO A 31 -21.87 9.58 11.29
CA PRO A 31 -22.22 8.20 10.91
C PRO A 31 -23.73 7.90 10.88
N ALA A 32 -24.61 8.90 10.78
CA ALA A 32 -26.04 8.64 10.63
C ALA A 32 -26.32 7.81 9.37
N PRO A 33 -27.34 6.91 9.38
CA PRO A 33 -27.72 6.16 8.19
C PRO A 33 -28.06 7.10 7.03
N PRO A 34 -27.55 6.85 5.81
CA PRO A 34 -27.86 7.68 4.65
C PRO A 34 -29.32 7.48 4.21
N HIS A 35 -29.80 8.38 3.35
CA HIS A 35 -31.03 8.13 2.58
C HIS A 35 -30.85 6.93 1.64
N ALA A 36 -31.93 6.19 1.38
CA ALA A 36 -31.89 4.94 0.59
C ALA A 36 -31.42 5.13 -0.86
N ASP A 37 -31.53 6.35 -1.39
CA ASP A 37 -31.14 6.74 -2.74
C ASP A 37 -29.84 7.56 -2.79
N ALA A 38 -29.14 7.70 -1.66
CA ALA A 38 -27.85 8.37 -1.60
C ALA A 38 -26.74 7.40 -2.03
N GLU A 39 -25.98 7.81 -3.04
CA GLU A 39 -24.83 7.09 -3.56
C GLU A 39 -23.53 7.78 -3.16
N LEU A 40 -22.44 7.02 -2.98
CA LEU A 40 -21.12 7.57 -2.69
C LEU A 40 -20.15 7.26 -3.85
N PRO A 41 -20.23 8.01 -4.96
CA PRO A 41 -19.24 7.89 -6.02
C PRO A 41 -17.89 8.42 -5.54
N PHE A 42 -16.84 7.69 -5.88
CA PHE A 42 -15.46 8.04 -5.62
C PHE A 42 -14.67 7.95 -6.93
N LEU A 43 -14.08 9.08 -7.31
CA LEU A 43 -13.14 9.15 -8.43
C LEU A 43 -11.77 9.56 -7.88
N PRO A 44 -10.74 8.71 -7.98
CA PRO A 44 -9.44 9.01 -7.41
C PRO A 44 -8.76 10.17 -8.15
N ALA A 45 -7.86 10.88 -7.48
CA ALA A 45 -7.08 11.94 -8.09
C ALA A 45 -6.07 11.40 -9.12
N ARG A 46 -5.61 10.14 -8.97
CA ARG A 46 -4.70 9.43 -9.89
C ARG A 46 -4.82 7.92 -9.73
N VAL A 47 -4.24 7.16 -10.65
CA VAL A 47 -4.17 5.70 -10.59
C VAL A 47 -2.73 5.21 -10.61
N LEU A 48 -2.42 4.22 -9.76
CA LEU A 48 -1.11 3.57 -9.70
C LEU A 48 -1.18 2.16 -10.29
N MET A 49 -0.28 1.84 -11.20
CA MET A 49 -0.22 0.53 -11.84
C MET A 49 1.13 -0.13 -11.63
N GLN A 50 1.11 -1.47 -11.63
CA GLN A 50 2.31 -2.31 -11.68
C GLN A 50 2.28 -3.16 -12.96
N ASP A 51 3.41 -3.73 -13.39
CA ASP A 51 3.55 -4.29 -14.74
C ASP A 51 2.71 -5.55 -15.03
N PHE A 52 2.35 -6.37 -14.04
CA PHE A 52 1.52 -7.57 -14.25
C PHE A 52 0.07 -7.21 -14.56
N THR A 53 -0.49 -6.20 -13.92
CA THR A 53 -1.87 -5.73 -14.14
C THR A 53 -1.95 -4.55 -15.10
N GLY A 54 -0.88 -3.78 -15.25
CA GLY A 54 -0.83 -2.65 -16.16
C GLY A 54 -0.66 -3.06 -17.63
N VAL A 55 -0.01 -4.19 -17.91
CA VAL A 55 0.04 -4.75 -19.27
C VAL A 55 -1.37 -5.04 -19.82
N PRO A 56 -2.24 -5.83 -19.15
CA PRO A 56 -3.59 -6.05 -19.65
C PRO A 56 -4.39 -4.74 -19.78
N ALA A 57 -4.28 -3.81 -18.81
CA ALA A 57 -4.96 -2.52 -18.91
C ALA A 57 -4.54 -1.69 -20.13
N VAL A 58 -3.25 -1.68 -20.47
CA VAL A 58 -2.73 -1.03 -21.68
C VAL A 58 -3.26 -1.71 -22.95
N VAL A 59 -3.34 -3.05 -22.95
CA VAL A 59 -3.92 -3.81 -24.06
C VAL A 59 -5.39 -3.45 -24.25
N ASP A 60 -6.15 -3.33 -23.16
CA ASP A 60 -7.57 -2.99 -23.19
C ASP A 60 -7.79 -1.55 -23.70
N LEU A 61 -6.97 -0.58 -23.28
CA LEU A 61 -6.98 0.77 -23.87
C LEU A 61 -6.65 0.76 -25.37
N ALA A 62 -5.68 -0.04 -25.81
CA ALA A 62 -5.35 -0.19 -27.23
C ALA A 62 -6.50 -0.86 -28.03
N ALA A 63 -7.16 -1.86 -27.43
CA ALA A 63 -8.31 -2.54 -28.01
C ALA A 63 -9.51 -1.60 -28.13
N MET A 64 -9.78 -0.77 -27.12
CA MET A 64 -10.79 0.28 -27.13
C MET A 64 -10.53 1.31 -28.24
N ARG A 65 -9.28 1.77 -28.42
CA ARG A 65 -8.89 2.63 -29.56
C ARG A 65 -9.18 1.98 -30.91
N SER A 66 -8.87 0.69 -31.04
CA SER A 66 -9.16 -0.08 -32.26
C SER A 66 -10.67 -0.22 -32.50
N ALA A 67 -11.47 -0.41 -31.45
CA ALA A 67 -12.93 -0.48 -31.54
C ALA A 67 -13.54 0.88 -31.95
N MET A 68 -13.08 1.99 -31.36
CA MET A 68 -13.49 3.35 -31.74
C MET A 68 -13.23 3.63 -33.22
N LYS A 69 -12.04 3.27 -33.71
CA LYS A 69 -11.69 3.40 -35.13
C LYS A 69 -12.60 2.56 -36.04
N ARG A 70 -12.88 1.30 -35.68
CA ARG A 70 -13.82 0.45 -36.44
C ARG A 70 -15.25 1.01 -36.45
N ALA A 71 -15.65 1.70 -35.40
CA ALA A 71 -16.93 2.40 -35.31
C ALA A 71 -16.96 3.75 -36.03
N GLY A 72 -15.89 4.14 -36.75
CA GLY A 72 -15.78 5.43 -37.43
C GLY A 72 -15.68 6.63 -36.49
N LYS A 73 -15.32 6.39 -35.22
CA LYS A 73 -15.13 7.43 -34.20
C LYS A 73 -13.65 7.73 -34.00
N ASP A 74 -13.38 8.88 -33.38
CA ASP A 74 -12.03 9.29 -33.03
C ASP A 74 -11.45 8.41 -31.90
N ALA A 75 -10.43 7.62 -32.23
CA ALA A 75 -9.72 6.77 -31.28
C ALA A 75 -8.94 7.57 -30.24
N GLY A 76 -8.53 8.82 -30.55
CA GLY A 76 -7.80 9.68 -29.63
C GLY A 76 -8.59 10.05 -28.38
N LYS A 77 -9.92 9.91 -28.40
CA LYS A 77 -10.79 10.10 -27.23
C LYS A 77 -10.63 9.03 -26.15
N VAL A 78 -10.04 7.87 -26.47
CA VAL A 78 -9.66 6.88 -25.47
C VAL A 78 -8.29 7.28 -24.93
N ASP A 79 -8.31 8.03 -23.84
CA ASP A 79 -7.12 8.51 -23.13
C ASP A 79 -7.42 8.58 -21.63
N PRO A 80 -6.42 8.34 -20.76
CA PRO A 80 -6.58 8.53 -19.32
C PRO A 80 -7.04 9.94 -18.93
N LEU A 81 -8.18 10.03 -18.23
CA LEU A 81 -8.74 11.28 -17.71
C LEU A 81 -8.14 11.70 -16.36
N VAL A 82 -7.53 10.75 -15.65
CA VAL A 82 -6.71 10.99 -14.47
C VAL A 82 -5.28 10.52 -14.74
N PRO A 83 -4.25 11.11 -14.07
CA PRO A 83 -2.89 10.64 -14.19
C PRO A 83 -2.75 9.17 -13.82
N VAL A 84 -1.97 8.45 -14.62
CA VAL A 84 -1.62 7.05 -14.42
C VAL A 84 -0.11 6.95 -14.31
N ASP A 85 0.37 6.39 -13.20
CA ASP A 85 1.78 6.06 -13.02
C ASP A 85 1.93 4.55 -13.04
N LEU A 86 2.63 4.00 -14.04
CA LEU A 86 2.96 2.57 -14.09
C LEU A 86 4.40 2.33 -13.66
N ILE A 87 4.60 1.40 -12.74
CA ILE A 87 5.93 1.01 -12.24
C ILE A 87 6.21 -0.44 -12.64
N ILE A 88 7.44 -0.70 -13.11
CA ILE A 88 7.89 -2.05 -13.46
C ILE A 88 8.74 -2.60 -12.32
N ASP A 89 8.14 -3.48 -11.50
CA ASP A 89 8.81 -4.07 -10.33
C ASP A 89 8.46 -5.54 -10.04
N HIS A 90 7.35 -6.08 -10.56
CA HIS A 90 6.91 -7.47 -10.29
C HIS A 90 7.59 -8.51 -11.18
N SER A 91 8.33 -8.06 -12.20
CA SER A 91 9.06 -8.88 -13.17
C SER A 91 10.46 -9.32 -12.72
N VAL A 92 11.08 -8.61 -11.78
CA VAL A 92 12.45 -8.88 -11.33
C VAL A 92 12.48 -10.19 -10.54
N GLN A 93 13.45 -11.06 -10.85
CA GLN A 93 13.69 -12.30 -10.13
C GLN A 93 15.11 -12.35 -9.56
N VAL A 94 15.27 -13.02 -8.42
CA VAL A 94 16.58 -13.26 -7.81
C VAL A 94 17.23 -14.48 -8.47
N ASP A 95 17.75 -14.30 -9.69
CA ASP A 95 18.48 -15.32 -10.44
C ASP A 95 19.92 -15.53 -9.94
N SER A 96 20.51 -14.48 -9.37
CA SER A 96 21.84 -14.46 -8.78
C SER A 96 21.77 -13.64 -7.49
N PHE A 97 22.41 -14.13 -6.43
CA PHE A 97 22.54 -13.46 -5.15
C PHE A 97 23.94 -13.68 -4.58
N GLY A 98 24.37 -12.82 -3.65
CA GLY A 98 25.64 -12.97 -2.93
C GLY A 98 26.91 -12.55 -3.68
N PHE A 99 26.82 -12.09 -4.94
CA PHE A 99 27.95 -11.62 -5.73
C PHE A 99 27.83 -10.13 -6.10
N ARG A 100 28.96 -9.46 -6.32
CA ARG A 100 29.00 -8.02 -6.65
C ARG A 100 28.26 -7.69 -7.95
N ASP A 101 28.21 -8.61 -8.90
CA ASP A 101 27.57 -8.44 -10.21
C ASP A 101 26.15 -9.05 -10.27
N SER A 102 25.62 -9.56 -9.16
CA SER A 102 24.27 -10.14 -9.10
C SER A 102 23.19 -9.16 -9.56
N TYR A 103 23.27 -7.89 -9.18
CA TYR A 103 22.32 -6.86 -9.61
C TYR A 103 22.27 -6.76 -11.15
N THR A 104 23.41 -6.56 -11.79
CA THR A 104 23.52 -6.44 -13.25
C THR A 104 23.01 -7.70 -13.95
N ARG A 105 23.36 -8.89 -13.43
CA ARG A 105 22.90 -10.17 -13.99
C ARG A 105 21.39 -10.33 -13.92
N ASN A 106 20.77 -9.97 -12.80
CA ASN A 106 19.33 -10.08 -12.62
C ASN A 106 18.57 -9.11 -13.55
N ILE A 107 19.02 -7.86 -13.65
CA ILE A 107 18.43 -6.87 -14.57
C ILE A 107 18.59 -7.28 -16.04
N GLN A 108 19.74 -7.83 -16.44
CA GLN A 108 19.93 -8.33 -17.81
C GLN A 108 18.93 -9.45 -18.16
N LYS A 109 18.78 -10.44 -17.27
CA LYS A 109 17.82 -11.53 -17.45
C LYS A 109 16.37 -11.03 -17.47
N GLU A 110 16.05 -10.05 -16.63
CA GLU A 110 14.74 -9.43 -16.60
C GLU A 110 14.38 -8.80 -17.95
N ILE A 111 15.29 -8.01 -18.53
CA ILE A 111 15.10 -7.38 -19.84
C ILE A 111 14.99 -8.43 -20.94
N GLU A 112 15.82 -9.49 -20.91
CA GLU A 112 15.76 -10.59 -21.87
C GLU A 112 14.38 -11.28 -21.86
N ARG A 113 13.85 -11.60 -20.68
CA ARG A 113 12.57 -12.30 -20.51
C ARG A 113 11.35 -11.44 -20.84
N ASN A 114 11.40 -10.14 -20.53
CA ASN A 114 10.22 -9.27 -20.59
C ASN A 114 10.26 -8.23 -21.73
N ARG A 115 11.16 -8.40 -22.71
CA ARG A 115 11.39 -7.43 -23.79
C ARG A 115 10.11 -6.97 -24.50
N GLU A 116 9.21 -7.90 -24.83
CA GLU A 116 7.96 -7.59 -25.53
C GLU A 116 6.99 -6.77 -24.65
N ARG A 117 6.82 -7.16 -23.39
CA ARG A 117 5.98 -6.44 -22.42
C ARG A 117 6.50 -5.01 -22.23
N TYR A 118 7.81 -4.83 -22.11
CA TYR A 118 8.40 -3.49 -21.93
C TYR A 118 8.29 -2.63 -23.19
N ALA A 119 8.36 -3.23 -24.38
CA ALA A 119 8.12 -2.52 -25.63
C ALA A 119 6.68 -1.99 -25.70
N LEU A 120 5.69 -2.80 -25.28
CA LEU A 120 4.29 -2.37 -25.19
C LEU A 120 4.10 -1.21 -24.20
N LEU A 121 4.66 -1.32 -23.00
CA LEU A 121 4.55 -0.26 -21.98
C LEU A 121 5.25 1.03 -22.42
N ARG A 122 6.40 0.92 -23.10
CA ARG A 122 7.09 2.08 -23.71
C ARG A 122 6.29 2.73 -24.82
N TRP A 123 5.57 1.94 -25.62
CA TRP A 123 4.61 2.48 -26.59
C TRP A 123 3.47 3.22 -25.88
N ALA A 124 2.91 2.65 -24.81
CA ALA A 124 1.82 3.27 -24.05
C ALA A 124 2.20 4.65 -23.49
N GLN A 125 3.41 4.76 -22.92
CA GLN A 125 3.97 6.03 -22.45
C GLN A 125 3.98 7.13 -23.53
N GLN A 126 4.13 6.76 -24.81
CA GLN A 126 4.12 7.71 -25.93
C GLN A 126 2.72 7.93 -26.50
N ALA A 127 1.84 6.93 -26.36
CA ALA A 127 0.53 6.91 -26.99
C ALA A 127 -0.57 7.59 -26.16
N PHE A 128 -0.40 7.72 -24.84
CA PHE A 128 -1.38 8.30 -23.91
C PHE A 128 -0.79 9.52 -23.20
N HIS A 129 -1.60 10.57 -22.98
CA HIS A 129 -1.09 11.86 -22.50
C HIS A 129 -0.81 11.87 -21.00
N ASN A 130 -1.74 11.33 -20.21
CA ASN A 130 -1.66 11.31 -18.75
C ASN A 130 -1.06 10.00 -18.22
N PHE A 131 -0.10 9.42 -18.96
CA PHE A 131 0.49 8.12 -18.63
C PHE A 131 2.00 8.23 -18.45
N SER A 132 2.48 7.90 -17.24
CA SER A 132 3.89 7.88 -16.89
C SER A 132 4.37 6.44 -16.69
N LEU A 133 5.66 6.20 -16.94
CA LEU A 133 6.28 4.88 -16.82
C LEU A 133 7.60 4.99 -16.07
N VAL A 134 7.72 4.27 -14.95
CA VAL A 134 8.96 4.07 -14.20
C VAL A 134 9.61 2.76 -14.67
N PRO A 135 10.85 2.82 -15.21
CA PRO A 135 11.52 1.65 -15.76
C PRO A 135 11.98 0.65 -14.65
N PRO A 136 12.31 -0.60 -15.02
CA PRO A 136 12.78 -1.60 -14.07
C PRO A 136 14.08 -1.17 -13.37
N GLY A 137 14.26 -1.63 -12.13
CA GLY A 137 15.45 -1.35 -11.31
C GLY A 137 15.44 0.01 -10.60
N MET A 138 14.34 0.77 -10.68
CA MET A 138 14.21 2.09 -10.02
C MET A 138 13.54 2.04 -8.64
N GLY A 139 13.17 0.86 -8.16
CA GLY A 139 12.50 0.65 -6.88
C GLY A 139 11.22 -0.16 -7.01
N ILE A 140 10.50 -0.31 -5.89
CA ILE A 140 9.23 -1.04 -5.79
C ILE A 140 8.08 -0.03 -5.86
N CYS A 141 6.95 -0.43 -6.44
CA CYS A 141 5.78 0.39 -6.74
C CYS A 141 5.38 1.32 -5.59
N HIS A 142 5.17 0.75 -4.40
CA HIS A 142 4.70 1.49 -3.23
C HIS A 142 5.75 2.42 -2.63
N GLN A 143 7.02 2.03 -2.68
CA GLN A 143 8.12 2.84 -2.17
C GLN A 143 8.36 4.04 -3.08
N VAL A 144 8.40 3.84 -4.41
CA VAL A 144 8.49 4.94 -5.38
C VAL A 144 7.27 5.86 -5.27
N ASN A 145 6.08 5.31 -5.03
CA ASN A 145 4.89 6.11 -4.77
C ASN A 145 5.07 7.01 -3.54
N LEU A 146 5.51 6.45 -2.42
CA LEU A 146 5.73 7.18 -1.16
C LEU A 146 6.86 8.23 -1.31
N GLU A 147 7.97 7.85 -1.94
CA GLU A 147 9.21 8.61 -2.03
C GLU A 147 9.29 9.55 -3.23
N TYR A 148 8.37 9.51 -4.19
CA TYR A 148 8.45 10.39 -5.37
C TYR A 148 7.09 10.86 -5.90
N LEU A 149 6.14 9.94 -6.14
CA LEU A 149 4.90 10.27 -6.87
C LEU A 149 3.86 10.99 -6.00
N ALA A 150 3.68 10.54 -4.76
CA ALA A 150 2.68 11.07 -3.85
C ALA A 150 2.93 12.55 -3.53
N LYS A 151 1.86 13.35 -3.63
CA LYS A 151 1.91 14.80 -3.39
C LYS A 151 1.26 15.22 -2.08
N VAL A 152 0.44 14.36 -1.47
CA VAL A 152 -0.42 14.66 -0.30
C VAL A 152 -1.53 15.66 -0.63
N VAL A 153 -1.21 16.78 -1.26
CA VAL A 153 -2.14 17.75 -1.83
C VAL A 153 -1.72 18.02 -3.27
N GLN A 154 -2.65 17.89 -4.22
CA GLN A 154 -2.41 18.17 -5.64
C GLN A 154 -3.04 19.51 -6.03
N VAL A 155 -2.48 20.16 -7.05
CA VAL A 155 -3.11 21.33 -7.69
C VAL A 155 -3.62 20.92 -9.07
N ARG A 156 -4.90 21.17 -9.34
CA ARG A 156 -5.56 20.93 -10.62
C ARG A 156 -5.97 22.25 -11.26
N ASP A 157 -6.00 22.28 -12.58
CA ASP A 157 -6.66 23.36 -13.33
C ASP A 157 -8.11 22.93 -13.59
N VAL A 158 -9.06 23.64 -13.00
CA VAL A 158 -10.50 23.41 -13.15
C VAL A 158 -11.13 24.71 -13.62
N GLY A 159 -11.60 24.73 -14.88
CA GLY A 159 -12.25 25.91 -15.45
C GLY A 159 -11.33 27.15 -15.56
N GLY A 160 -10.00 26.97 -15.68
CA GLY A 160 -9.05 28.08 -15.70
C GLY A 160 -8.61 28.56 -14.31
N HIS A 161 -9.07 27.89 -13.24
CA HIS A 161 -8.70 28.18 -11.87
C HIS A 161 -7.86 27.04 -11.29
N LYS A 162 -6.81 27.40 -10.54
CA LYS A 162 -6.02 26.43 -9.78
C LYS A 162 -6.76 26.04 -8.51
N VAL A 163 -7.11 24.77 -8.38
CA VAL A 163 -7.80 24.19 -7.21
C VAL A 163 -6.86 23.20 -6.52
N ALA A 164 -6.67 23.36 -5.21
CA ALA A 164 -5.95 22.41 -4.39
C ALA A 164 -6.91 21.32 -3.90
N ILE A 165 -6.53 20.06 -4.08
CA ILE A 165 -7.32 18.87 -3.71
C ILE A 165 -6.45 17.87 -2.94
N PRO A 166 -7.01 17.01 -2.07
CA PRO A 166 -6.25 15.94 -1.45
C PRO A 166 -5.76 14.96 -2.52
N ASP A 167 -4.54 14.45 -2.36
CA ASP A 167 -4.07 13.32 -3.14
C ASP A 167 -4.85 12.07 -2.73
N THR A 168 -5.42 11.37 -3.72
CA THR A 168 -6.12 10.10 -3.54
C THR A 168 -5.80 9.19 -4.71
N LEU A 169 -5.74 7.87 -4.46
CA LEU A 169 -5.50 6.92 -5.54
C LEU A 169 -6.21 5.58 -5.38
N MET A 170 -6.51 4.98 -6.52
CA MET A 170 -6.68 3.53 -6.64
C MET A 170 -5.43 2.96 -7.28
N GLY A 171 -5.05 1.75 -6.87
CA GLY A 171 -3.95 1.04 -7.52
C GLY A 171 -4.31 -0.38 -7.88
N THR A 172 -3.66 -0.92 -8.90
CA THR A 172 -3.84 -2.33 -9.32
C THR A 172 -2.95 -3.29 -8.53
N ASP A 173 -2.71 -2.98 -7.26
CA ASP A 173 -1.92 -3.74 -6.31
C ASP A 173 -2.53 -3.56 -4.92
N SER A 174 -2.71 -4.64 -4.18
CA SER A 174 -3.38 -4.63 -2.86
C SER A 174 -2.70 -3.70 -1.86
N HIS A 175 -1.38 -3.60 -1.91
CA HIS A 175 -0.57 -2.86 -0.93
C HIS A 175 -0.43 -1.38 -1.29
N THR A 176 -1.18 -0.89 -2.28
CA THR A 176 -1.35 0.55 -2.58
C THR A 176 -1.70 1.34 -1.32
N THR A 177 -2.33 0.68 -0.35
CA THR A 177 -2.62 1.21 0.98
C THR A 177 -1.39 1.73 1.74
N MET A 178 -0.16 1.35 1.39
CA MET A 178 1.08 1.84 2.02
C MET A 178 1.16 3.37 2.03
N VAL A 179 0.67 4.02 0.98
CA VAL A 179 0.67 5.50 0.85
C VAL A 179 -0.19 6.20 1.91
N ASN A 180 -1.13 5.47 2.52
CA ASN A 180 -1.97 5.98 3.60
C ASN A 180 -1.15 6.39 4.84
N GLY A 181 0.06 5.87 5.01
CA GLY A 181 1.01 6.29 6.04
C GLY A 181 1.50 7.74 5.90
N LEU A 182 1.37 8.31 4.69
CA LEU A 182 1.71 9.69 4.36
C LEU A 182 0.49 10.64 4.46
N GLY A 183 -0.71 10.11 4.71
CA GLY A 183 -1.95 10.90 4.70
C GLY A 183 -2.63 11.04 3.34
N VAL A 184 -2.26 10.20 2.38
CA VAL A 184 -2.92 10.06 1.08
C VAL A 184 -3.92 8.92 1.15
N LEU A 185 -5.21 9.17 0.87
CA LEU A 185 -6.21 8.12 0.90
C LEU A 185 -6.12 7.27 -0.38
N GLY A 186 -5.74 6.00 -0.24
CA GLY A 186 -5.73 5.06 -1.36
C GLY A 186 -5.75 3.59 -0.97
N TRP A 187 -6.15 2.76 -1.94
CA TRP A 187 -6.30 1.32 -1.76
C TRP A 187 -6.14 0.54 -3.06
N GLY A 188 -5.93 -0.76 -2.92
CA GLY A 188 -5.85 -1.68 -4.04
C GLY A 188 -7.23 -2.02 -4.61
N THR A 189 -7.30 -2.12 -5.93
CA THR A 189 -8.50 -2.44 -6.71
C THR A 189 -8.15 -3.44 -7.82
N GLY A 190 -9.15 -4.05 -8.44
CA GLY A 190 -8.92 -4.85 -9.64
C GLY A 190 -8.53 -4.00 -10.85
N GLY A 191 -7.99 -4.65 -11.88
CA GLY A 191 -7.60 -3.97 -13.13
C GLY A 191 -8.79 -3.26 -13.80
N ILE A 192 -9.96 -3.89 -13.80
CA ILE A 192 -11.19 -3.35 -14.41
C ILE A 192 -11.65 -2.08 -13.70
N GLU A 193 -11.67 -2.08 -12.36
CA GLU A 193 -12.04 -0.88 -11.59
C GLU A 193 -11.05 0.25 -11.81
N ALA A 194 -9.75 -0.05 -11.87
CA ALA A 194 -8.72 0.93 -12.18
C ALA A 194 -8.86 1.50 -13.60
N GLU A 195 -9.13 0.66 -14.60
CA GLU A 195 -9.40 1.09 -15.98
C GLU A 195 -10.66 1.96 -16.09
N ALA A 196 -11.73 1.59 -15.38
CA ALA A 196 -12.94 2.38 -15.31
C ALA A 196 -12.66 3.77 -14.72
N ALA A 197 -11.91 3.83 -13.61
CA ALA A 197 -11.50 5.09 -12.99
C ALA A 197 -10.63 5.95 -13.92
N ILE A 198 -9.71 5.33 -14.67
CA ILE A 198 -8.88 5.99 -15.69
C ILE A 198 -9.74 6.65 -16.77
N LEU A 199 -10.86 6.03 -17.14
CA LEU A 199 -11.81 6.55 -18.11
C LEU A 199 -12.91 7.45 -17.48
N GLY A 200 -12.73 7.86 -16.23
CA GLY A 200 -13.61 8.79 -15.53
C GLY A 200 -14.89 8.17 -14.95
N GLN A 201 -14.99 6.84 -14.91
CA GLN A 201 -16.09 6.17 -14.21
C GLN A 201 -15.78 6.09 -12.71
N PRO A 202 -16.62 6.67 -11.84
CA PRO A 202 -16.42 6.57 -10.40
C PRO A 202 -16.71 5.15 -9.89
N ALA A 203 -16.01 4.74 -8.84
CA ALA A 203 -16.40 3.58 -8.05
C ALA A 203 -17.49 3.99 -7.05
N TYR A 204 -18.51 3.16 -6.88
CA TYR A 204 -19.59 3.43 -5.93
C TYR A 204 -19.31 2.71 -4.61
N LEU A 205 -19.07 3.48 -3.56
CA LEU A 205 -18.76 2.97 -2.23
C LEU A 205 -20.04 2.78 -1.41
N ALA A 206 -20.02 1.79 -0.52
CA ALA A 206 -20.97 1.75 0.58
C ALA A 206 -20.70 2.90 1.56
N THR A 207 -21.66 3.21 2.43
CA THR A 207 -21.42 4.16 3.52
C THR A 207 -20.21 3.70 4.35
N PRO A 208 -19.19 4.55 4.53
CA PRO A 208 -17.94 4.12 5.13
C PRO A 208 -18.16 3.78 6.61
N VAL A 209 -17.67 2.62 7.02
CA VAL A 209 -17.46 2.29 8.43
C VAL A 209 -16.01 2.62 8.77
N VAL A 210 -15.78 3.52 9.71
CA VAL A 210 -14.43 3.95 10.09
C VAL A 210 -14.10 3.46 11.50
N VAL A 211 -13.16 2.53 11.59
CA VAL A 211 -12.61 2.02 12.84
C VAL A 211 -11.40 2.88 13.22
N GLY A 212 -11.56 3.68 14.27
CA GLY A 212 -10.48 4.45 14.87
C GLY A 212 -9.55 3.52 15.65
N VAL A 213 -8.24 3.68 15.49
CA VAL A 213 -7.24 3.00 16.32
C VAL A 213 -6.40 4.05 17.03
N ARG A 214 -6.58 4.16 18.34
CA ARG A 214 -5.92 5.17 19.17
C ARG A 214 -4.63 4.63 19.77
N PHE A 215 -3.51 5.27 19.43
CA PHE A 215 -2.20 4.92 19.95
C PHE A 215 -1.83 5.78 21.16
N HIS A 216 -1.30 5.11 22.18
CA HIS A 216 -0.79 5.72 23.41
C HIS A 216 0.64 5.27 23.69
N GLY A 217 1.42 6.13 24.36
CA GLY A 217 2.83 5.84 24.65
C GLY A 217 3.71 5.88 23.40
N ALA A 218 4.86 5.23 23.50
CA ALA A 218 5.82 5.07 22.40
C ALA A 218 6.37 3.63 22.42
N LEU A 219 6.85 3.17 21.27
CA LEU A 219 7.45 1.84 21.18
C LEU A 219 8.65 1.73 22.13
N PRO A 220 8.77 0.62 22.88
CA PRO A 220 9.92 0.41 23.76
C PRO A 220 11.19 0.18 22.93
N ALA A 221 12.34 0.51 23.52
CA ALA A 221 13.63 0.28 22.89
C ALA A 221 13.80 -1.19 22.50
N GLY A 222 14.24 -1.44 21.26
CA GLY A 222 14.38 -2.79 20.69
C GLY A 222 13.14 -3.30 19.97
N SER A 223 11.98 -2.62 20.06
CA SER A 223 10.83 -2.89 19.20
C SER A 223 10.93 -2.11 17.89
N THR A 224 10.37 -2.69 16.83
CA THR A 224 10.40 -2.16 15.47
C THR A 224 8.98 -1.90 14.94
N ALA A 225 8.87 -1.18 13.82
CA ALA A 225 7.60 -1.05 13.10
C ALA A 225 7.02 -2.41 12.68
N THR A 226 7.87 -3.40 12.40
CA THR A 226 7.47 -4.77 12.10
C THR A 226 6.74 -5.41 13.28
N ASP A 227 7.28 -5.27 14.50
CA ASP A 227 6.64 -5.81 15.71
C ASP A 227 5.27 -5.16 15.96
N LEU A 228 5.20 -3.85 15.73
CA LEU A 228 3.96 -3.08 15.85
C LEU A 228 2.92 -3.53 14.81
N VAL A 229 3.30 -3.67 13.53
CA VAL A 229 2.34 -4.06 12.50
C VAL A 229 1.85 -5.49 12.67
N LEU A 230 2.69 -6.42 13.14
CA LEU A 230 2.24 -7.78 13.46
C LEU A 230 1.25 -7.79 14.63
N THR A 231 1.51 -6.97 15.65
CA THR A 231 0.59 -6.77 16.78
C THR A 231 -0.73 -6.18 16.33
N LEU A 232 -0.69 -5.15 15.49
CA LEU A 232 -1.86 -4.52 14.91
C LEU A 232 -2.65 -5.48 14.02
N THR A 233 -1.97 -6.27 13.18
CA THR A 233 -2.58 -7.23 12.26
C THR A 233 -3.36 -8.29 13.02
N GLU A 234 -2.78 -8.87 14.07
CA GLU A 234 -3.46 -9.82 14.96
C GLU A 234 -4.72 -9.18 15.59
N MET A 235 -4.57 -7.98 16.15
CA MET A 235 -5.66 -7.25 16.82
C MET A 235 -6.82 -6.95 15.86
N LEU A 236 -6.54 -6.39 14.68
CA LEU A 236 -7.54 -5.99 13.70
C LEU A 236 -8.20 -7.20 13.02
N ARG A 237 -7.45 -8.29 12.77
CA ARG A 237 -8.05 -9.55 12.29
C ARG A 237 -9.03 -10.13 13.30
N LYS A 238 -8.68 -10.12 14.59
CA LYS A 238 -9.56 -10.59 15.66
C LYS A 238 -10.82 -9.73 15.78
N HIS A 239 -10.69 -8.42 15.58
CA HIS A 239 -11.82 -7.49 15.63
C HIS A 239 -12.77 -7.62 14.43
N GLY A 240 -12.21 -7.85 13.23
CA GLY A 240 -12.99 -7.97 12.01
C GLY A 240 -13.21 -6.61 11.32
N VAL A 241 -12.22 -6.21 10.53
CA VAL A 241 -12.22 -4.93 9.78
C VAL A 241 -12.38 -5.10 8.27
N VAL A 242 -12.88 -6.25 7.82
CA VAL A 242 -13.12 -6.52 6.39
C VAL A 242 -14.09 -5.49 5.81
N ASP A 243 -13.73 -4.90 4.68
CA ASP A 243 -14.48 -3.84 3.96
C ASP A 243 -14.75 -2.57 4.80
N LYS A 244 -13.98 -2.37 5.87
CA LYS A 244 -14.01 -1.15 6.70
C LYS A 244 -12.77 -0.28 6.44
N PHE A 245 -12.90 1.01 6.71
CA PHE A 245 -11.78 1.92 6.77
C PHE A 245 -11.16 1.90 8.17
N VAL A 246 -9.84 1.90 8.26
CA VAL A 246 -9.09 2.11 9.50
C VAL A 246 -8.50 3.52 9.48
N GLU A 247 -8.63 4.26 10.57
CA GLU A 247 -8.00 5.57 10.75
C GLU A 247 -7.24 5.61 12.08
N PHE A 248 -5.95 5.92 12.03
CA PHE A 248 -5.11 6.00 13.22
C PHE A 248 -5.23 7.37 13.89
N CYS A 249 -5.23 7.40 15.22
CA CYS A 249 -5.33 8.62 16.01
C CYS A 249 -4.58 8.50 17.35
N GLY A 250 -4.56 9.57 18.13
CA GLY A 250 -3.88 9.63 19.43
C GLY A 250 -2.44 10.12 19.34
N ASP A 251 -1.89 10.49 20.50
CA ASP A 251 -0.59 11.16 20.59
C ASP A 251 0.59 10.23 20.29
N GLY A 252 0.39 8.91 20.38
CA GLY A 252 1.42 7.93 20.03
C GLY A 252 1.87 8.02 18.56
N LEU A 253 1.06 8.61 17.67
CA LEU A 253 1.40 8.83 16.26
C LEU A 253 2.64 9.74 16.11
N SER A 254 2.88 10.68 17.03
CA SER A 254 4.04 11.57 16.98
C SER A 254 5.38 10.83 17.15
N SER A 255 5.37 9.66 17.79
CA SER A 255 6.56 8.81 17.95
C SER A 255 6.89 7.96 16.73
N LEU A 256 5.98 7.88 15.75
CA LEU A 256 6.13 7.04 14.55
C LEU A 256 6.54 7.89 13.36
N SER A 257 7.65 7.53 12.71
CA SER A 257 8.07 8.13 11.46
C SER A 257 7.14 7.71 10.31
N VAL A 258 7.15 8.42 9.18
CA VAL A 258 6.35 8.02 8.00
C VAL A 258 6.69 6.61 7.50
N PRO A 259 7.97 6.17 7.45
CA PRO A 259 8.27 4.76 7.16
C PRO A 259 7.61 3.76 8.12
N ASP A 260 7.54 4.07 9.42
CA ASP A 260 6.85 3.21 10.39
C ASP A 260 5.34 3.16 10.09
N ARG A 261 4.72 4.32 9.84
CA ARG A 261 3.29 4.44 9.48
C ARG A 261 2.98 3.70 8.18
N ALA A 262 3.82 3.87 7.17
CA ALA A 262 3.71 3.19 5.88
C ALA A 262 3.79 1.67 6.04
N THR A 263 4.63 1.16 6.95
CA THR A 263 4.68 -0.27 7.30
C THR A 263 3.33 -0.77 7.84
N LEU A 264 2.69 0.01 8.72
CA LEU A 264 1.38 -0.33 9.28
C LEU A 264 0.26 -0.30 8.23
N SER A 265 0.27 0.71 7.37
CA SER A 265 -0.71 0.87 6.30
C SER A 265 -0.49 -0.11 5.14
N ASN A 266 0.75 -0.56 4.91
CA ASN A 266 1.09 -1.54 3.90
C ASN A 266 0.36 -2.87 4.18
N MET A 267 0.35 -3.33 5.44
CA MET A 267 -0.30 -4.60 5.81
C MET A 267 -1.84 -4.54 5.87
N CYS A 268 -2.46 -3.50 5.31
CA CYS A 268 -3.92 -3.34 5.28
C CYS A 268 -4.67 -4.53 4.67
N PRO A 269 -4.24 -5.09 3.53
CA PRO A 269 -4.83 -6.31 2.98
C PRO A 269 -4.74 -7.50 3.96
N GLU A 270 -3.64 -7.60 4.72
CA GLU A 270 -3.38 -8.68 5.68
C GLU A 270 -4.28 -8.64 6.91
N TYR A 271 -4.88 -7.50 7.28
CA TYR A 271 -5.99 -7.44 8.25
C TYR A 271 -7.39 -7.24 7.63
N GLY A 272 -7.45 -7.00 6.32
CA GLY A 272 -8.67 -7.03 5.50
C GLY A 272 -9.39 -5.70 5.36
N ALA A 273 -8.86 -4.61 5.92
CA ALA A 273 -9.45 -3.30 5.76
C ALA A 273 -9.29 -2.78 4.32
N THR A 274 -10.19 -1.90 3.90
CA THR A 274 -10.12 -1.21 2.60
C THR A 274 -8.94 -0.26 2.56
N SER A 275 -8.74 0.52 3.62
CA SER A 275 -7.60 1.42 3.76
C SER A 275 -7.24 1.61 5.24
N ALA A 276 -6.04 2.10 5.51
CA ALA A 276 -5.52 2.32 6.86
C ALA A 276 -4.79 3.66 6.95
N LEU A 277 -5.52 4.74 7.22
CA LEU A 277 -5.10 6.13 7.09
C LEU A 277 -4.43 6.69 8.34
N PHE A 278 -3.22 7.22 8.16
CA PHE A 278 -2.61 8.14 9.12
C PHE A 278 -2.93 9.58 8.69
N PRO A 279 -3.42 10.45 9.59
CA PRO A 279 -3.65 11.86 9.24
C PRO A 279 -2.33 12.59 8.95
N VAL A 280 -2.39 13.66 8.15
CA VAL A 280 -1.24 14.54 7.90
C VAL A 280 -0.86 15.25 9.19
N ASP A 281 0.42 15.23 9.54
CA ASP A 281 0.96 15.94 10.71
C ASP A 281 2.41 16.40 10.48
N HIS A 282 3.09 16.80 11.56
CA HIS A 282 4.48 17.24 11.50
C HIS A 282 5.47 16.15 11.01
N GLN A 283 5.21 14.87 11.25
CA GLN A 283 6.07 13.80 10.69
C GLN A 283 5.87 13.68 9.19
N THR A 284 4.65 13.92 8.68
CA THR A 284 4.40 14.00 7.24
C THR A 284 5.22 15.14 6.61
N LEU A 285 5.15 16.35 7.17
CA LEU A 285 5.91 17.50 6.64
C LEU A 285 7.42 17.25 6.68
N ARG A 286 7.92 16.70 7.78
CA ARG A 286 9.34 16.30 7.91
C ARG A 286 9.73 15.26 6.85
N TYR A 287 8.86 14.28 6.58
CA TYR A 287 9.13 13.27 5.57
C TYR A 287 9.21 13.87 4.16
N LEU A 288 8.30 14.78 3.82
CA LEU A 288 8.34 15.51 2.54
C LEU A 288 9.66 16.30 2.40
N GLU A 289 10.13 16.93 3.48
CA GLU A 289 11.40 17.65 3.50
C GLU A 289 12.61 16.71 3.27
N VAL A 290 12.75 15.62 4.05
CA VAL A 290 13.90 14.72 3.94
C VAL A 290 13.94 13.93 2.63
N THR A 291 12.78 13.76 1.98
CA THR A 291 12.69 13.14 0.64
C THR A 291 12.84 14.16 -0.50
N GLY A 292 13.20 15.40 -0.18
CA GLY A 292 13.57 16.42 -1.17
C GLY A 292 12.37 17.01 -1.92
N ARG A 293 11.19 17.08 -1.30
CA ARG A 293 10.07 17.82 -1.90
C ARG A 293 10.32 19.32 -1.82
N GLU A 294 9.93 20.01 -2.88
CA GLU A 294 10.06 21.46 -2.99
C GLU A 294 9.31 22.18 -1.84
N ARG A 295 9.87 23.30 -1.40
CA ARG A 295 9.35 24.05 -0.25
C ARG A 295 7.91 24.50 -0.49
N GLU A 296 7.58 24.90 -1.71
CA GLU A 296 6.23 25.33 -2.10
C GLU A 296 5.21 24.19 -1.93
N GLN A 297 5.60 22.94 -2.20
CA GLN A 297 4.73 21.78 -2.01
C GLN A 297 4.48 21.52 -0.51
N ILE A 298 5.53 21.63 0.32
CA ILE A 298 5.41 21.44 1.77
C ILE A 298 4.51 22.52 2.38
N ASP A 299 4.72 23.78 2.00
CA ASP A 299 3.92 24.91 2.46
C ASP A 299 2.45 24.79 2.00
N LEU A 300 2.21 24.32 0.76
CA LEU A 300 0.86 24.02 0.27
C LEU A 300 0.19 22.94 1.12
N VAL A 301 0.87 21.82 1.37
CA VAL A 301 0.33 20.70 2.16
C VAL A 301 -0.02 21.16 3.57
N GLU A 302 0.89 21.88 4.25
CA GLU A 302 0.65 22.36 5.60
C GLU A 302 -0.54 23.33 5.67
N ARG A 303 -0.59 24.32 4.78
CA ARG A 303 -1.67 25.33 4.78
C ARG A 303 -3.01 24.72 4.45
N TYR A 304 -3.08 23.97 3.34
CA TYR A 304 -4.32 23.34 2.89
C TYR A 304 -4.88 22.40 3.96
N THR A 305 -4.05 21.53 4.53
CA THR A 305 -4.52 20.56 5.53
C THR A 305 -4.94 21.22 6.83
N LYS A 306 -4.32 22.33 7.25
CA LYS A 306 -4.80 23.10 8.41
C LYS A 306 -6.14 23.79 8.12
N GLU A 307 -6.28 24.45 6.97
CA GLU A 307 -7.51 25.13 6.58
C GLU A 307 -8.70 24.17 6.44
N GLN A 308 -8.47 22.96 5.89
CA GLN A 308 -9.49 21.93 5.73
C GLN A 308 -9.74 21.10 7.01
N GLY A 309 -8.99 21.35 8.10
CA GLY A 309 -9.05 20.55 9.32
C GLY A 309 -8.66 19.08 9.09
N LEU A 310 -7.69 18.86 8.19
CA LEU A 310 -7.05 17.58 7.85
C LEU A 310 -5.68 17.40 8.52
N PHE A 311 -5.18 18.42 9.23
CA PHE A 311 -3.90 18.39 9.95
C PHE A 311 -4.08 17.97 11.41
N ARG A 312 -3.36 16.94 11.86
CA ARG A 312 -3.36 16.45 13.25
C ARG A 312 -2.29 17.15 14.08
N VAL A 313 -2.62 17.43 15.34
CA VAL A 313 -1.68 17.85 16.40
C VAL A 313 -1.91 17.02 17.67
N ASP A 314 -0.89 16.95 18.53
CA ASP A 314 -1.00 16.27 19.83
C ASP A 314 -1.96 17.01 20.78
N GLY A 315 -2.67 16.25 21.61
CA GLY A 315 -3.69 16.78 22.51
C GLY A 315 -5.00 17.22 21.83
N ALA A 316 -5.11 17.09 20.52
CA ALA A 316 -6.36 17.32 19.82
C ALA A 316 -7.45 16.33 20.27
N PRO A 317 -8.75 16.73 20.29
CA PRO A 317 -9.84 15.82 20.60
C PRO A 317 -9.82 14.60 19.69
N THR A 318 -10.11 13.42 20.26
CA THR A 318 -10.25 12.19 19.46
C THR A 318 -11.42 12.38 18.47
N PRO A 319 -11.21 12.14 17.16
CA PRO A 319 -12.31 12.21 16.19
C PRO A 319 -13.42 11.22 16.50
N ASN A 320 -14.63 11.49 16.00
CA ASN A 320 -15.71 10.53 16.05
C ASN A 320 -15.46 9.42 15.03
N PHE A 321 -15.55 8.17 15.48
CA PHE A 321 -15.41 6.96 14.68
C PHE A 321 -16.66 6.09 14.81
N THR A 322 -16.88 5.16 13.88
CA THR A 322 -17.94 4.16 14.04
C THR A 322 -17.62 3.23 15.21
N GLU A 323 -16.34 2.88 15.34
CA GLU A 323 -15.81 2.03 16.41
C GLU A 323 -14.44 2.59 16.81
N LEU A 324 -14.05 2.45 18.08
CA LEU A 324 -12.76 2.90 18.58
C LEU A 324 -12.03 1.75 19.29
N LEU A 325 -10.82 1.46 18.84
CA LEU A 325 -9.88 0.53 19.45
C LEU A 325 -8.71 1.30 20.04
N GLU A 326 -8.07 0.72 21.05
CA GLU A 326 -6.89 1.30 21.70
C GLU A 326 -5.71 0.35 21.62
N LEU A 327 -4.52 0.90 21.36
CA LEU A 327 -3.27 0.17 21.40
C LEU A 327 -2.23 0.97 22.18
N ASP A 328 -1.77 0.38 23.28
CA ASP A 328 -0.67 0.89 24.09
C ASP A 328 0.66 0.43 23.48
N LEU A 329 1.39 1.36 22.87
CA LEU A 329 2.64 1.07 22.17
C LEU A 329 3.73 0.54 23.10
N THR A 330 3.65 0.81 24.41
CA THR A 330 4.62 0.34 25.40
C THR A 330 4.56 -1.17 25.64
N LYS A 331 3.46 -1.82 25.22
CA LYS A 331 3.24 -3.27 25.36
C LYS A 331 3.64 -4.07 24.12
N VAL A 332 4.10 -3.40 23.06
CA VAL A 332 4.60 -4.07 21.87
C VAL A 332 5.90 -4.78 22.24
N GLU A 333 5.99 -6.06 21.85
CA GLU A 333 7.15 -6.90 22.07
C GLU A 333 7.68 -7.43 20.74
N SER A 334 8.97 -7.74 20.68
CA SER A 334 9.58 -8.32 19.49
C SER A 334 8.90 -9.63 19.10
N SER A 335 8.51 -9.76 17.84
CA SER A 335 7.73 -10.90 17.35
C SER A 335 8.01 -11.24 15.89
N VAL A 336 7.63 -12.45 15.51
CA VAL A 336 7.59 -12.91 14.11
C VAL A 336 6.18 -13.40 13.80
N ALA A 337 5.83 -13.53 12.52
CA ALA A 337 4.56 -14.13 12.11
C ALA A 337 4.78 -15.37 11.26
N GLY A 338 4.01 -16.42 11.53
CA GLY A 338 4.05 -17.65 10.74
C GLY A 338 3.82 -18.93 11.56
N PRO A 339 4.17 -20.10 11.00
CA PRO A 339 4.89 -20.29 9.74
C PRO A 339 4.01 -20.23 8.48
N LYS A 340 2.69 -20.04 8.60
CA LYS A 340 1.75 -20.16 7.47
C LYS A 340 0.98 -18.90 7.12
N ARG A 341 0.71 -18.01 8.08
CA ARG A 341 -0.17 -16.85 7.86
C ARG A 341 0.41 -15.59 8.52
N PRO A 342 0.22 -14.39 7.95
CA PRO A 342 0.74 -13.13 8.51
C PRO A 342 0.17 -12.76 9.89
N GLN A 343 -1.04 -13.21 10.21
CA GLN A 343 -1.67 -12.95 11.51
C GLN A 343 -1.26 -13.92 12.61
N ASP A 344 -0.47 -14.96 12.31
CA ASP A 344 -0.01 -15.94 13.29
C ASP A 344 1.20 -15.39 14.05
N ARG A 345 1.00 -14.35 14.87
CA ARG A 345 2.05 -13.68 15.65
C ARG A 345 2.61 -14.62 16.72
N VAL A 346 3.93 -14.69 16.83
CA VAL A 346 4.66 -15.44 17.85
C VAL A 346 5.68 -14.49 18.49
N PRO A 347 5.60 -14.23 19.81
CA PRO A 347 6.64 -13.50 20.53
C PRO A 347 8.01 -14.17 20.35
N LEU A 348 9.06 -13.38 20.16
CA LEU A 348 10.39 -13.90 19.82
C LEU A 348 10.89 -15.01 20.77
N PRO A 349 10.71 -14.92 22.12
CA PRO A 349 11.11 -16.00 23.04
C PRO A 349 10.35 -17.32 22.85
N LYS A 350 9.19 -17.30 22.19
CA LYS A 350 8.31 -18.47 21.97
C LYS A 350 8.45 -19.09 20.59
N VAL A 351 9.34 -18.58 19.74
CA VAL A 351 9.50 -19.08 18.36
C VAL A 351 9.89 -20.55 18.34
N TRP A 352 10.83 -20.98 19.20
CA TRP A 352 11.25 -22.38 19.28
C TRP A 352 10.12 -23.33 19.72
N GLU A 353 9.34 -22.90 20.71
CA GLU A 353 8.17 -23.66 21.19
C GLU A 353 7.11 -23.77 20.09
N SER A 354 6.80 -22.67 19.41
CA SER A 354 5.85 -22.64 18.29
C SER A 354 6.31 -23.56 17.16
N PHE A 355 7.57 -23.45 16.73
CA PHE A 355 8.16 -24.30 15.71
C PHE A 355 8.06 -25.78 16.10
N SER A 356 8.52 -26.15 17.30
CA SER A 356 8.50 -27.54 17.77
C SER A 356 7.08 -28.11 17.89
N THR A 357 6.09 -27.26 18.18
CA THR A 357 4.68 -27.65 18.29
C THR A 357 4.06 -27.86 16.91
N VAL A 358 4.33 -26.97 15.96
CA VAL A 358 3.82 -27.07 14.57
C VAL A 358 4.48 -28.23 13.84
N PHE A 359 5.77 -28.46 14.08
CA PHE A 359 6.58 -29.49 13.45
C PHE A 359 6.89 -30.66 14.40
N LYS A 360 5.97 -31.02 15.31
CA LYS A 360 6.09 -32.23 16.16
C LYS A 360 6.58 -33.40 15.31
N ALA A 361 7.76 -33.93 15.68
CA ALA A 361 8.55 -34.91 14.93
C ALA A 361 7.75 -35.66 13.85
N GLY A 362 7.77 -35.11 12.63
CA GLY A 362 7.43 -35.88 11.44
C GLY A 362 8.41 -37.05 11.29
N PRO A 363 8.13 -38.02 10.39
CA PRO A 363 9.07 -39.11 10.13
C PRO A 363 10.47 -38.53 9.87
N LYS A 364 11.50 -39.21 10.39
CA LYS A 364 12.90 -38.80 10.21
C LYS A 364 13.11 -38.44 8.74
N PRO A 365 13.57 -37.23 8.41
CA PRO A 365 13.80 -36.86 7.03
C PRO A 365 14.78 -37.86 6.41
N GLU A 366 14.44 -38.37 5.23
CA GLU A 366 15.32 -39.27 4.49
C GLU A 366 16.68 -38.59 4.26
N PRO A 367 17.81 -39.33 4.31
CA PRO A 367 19.15 -38.76 4.13
C PRO A 367 19.28 -37.89 2.88
N ASP A 368 18.56 -38.24 1.81
CA ASP A 368 18.54 -37.49 0.55
C ASP A 368 17.85 -36.13 0.67
N ALA A 369 16.84 -36.00 1.54
CA ALA A 369 16.18 -34.72 1.81
C ALA A 369 17.09 -33.78 2.60
N ILE A 370 17.88 -34.32 3.54
CA ILE A 370 18.89 -33.56 4.29
C ILE A 370 19.98 -33.07 3.34
N SER A 371 20.53 -33.95 2.51
CA SER A 371 21.56 -33.62 1.52
C SER A 371 21.11 -32.50 0.57
N ARG A 372 19.86 -32.56 0.12
CA ARG A 372 19.25 -31.53 -0.74
C ARG A 372 19.19 -30.17 -0.04
N LEU A 373 18.67 -30.11 1.19
CA LEU A 373 18.59 -28.88 1.98
C LEU A 373 19.98 -28.27 2.26
N THR A 374 20.99 -29.09 2.54
CA THR A 374 22.38 -28.63 2.73
C THR A 374 22.94 -28.00 1.44
N GLN A 375 22.50 -28.46 0.27
CA GLN A 375 22.94 -27.94 -1.02
C GLN A 375 22.16 -26.69 -1.49
N GLU A 376 20.98 -26.40 -0.92
CA GLU A 376 20.20 -25.18 -1.24
C GLU A 376 20.91 -23.88 -0.85
N GLY A 377 21.87 -23.93 0.11
CA GLY A 377 22.76 -22.81 0.43
C GLY A 377 23.91 -22.59 -0.56
N GLY A 378 23.99 -23.39 -1.63
CA GLY A 378 25.12 -23.43 -2.55
C GLY A 378 26.31 -24.24 -2.00
N PRO A 379 27.18 -24.79 -2.87
CA PRO A 379 28.33 -25.57 -2.44
C PRO A 379 29.36 -24.67 -1.76
N VAL A 380 29.74 -25.01 -0.52
CA VAL A 380 30.94 -24.47 0.12
C VAL A 380 32.15 -25.04 -0.63
N ASP A 381 32.95 -24.17 -1.25
CA ASP A 381 34.18 -24.50 -1.99
C ASP A 381 34.05 -25.51 -3.16
N GLY A 382 32.89 -25.54 -3.83
CA GLY A 382 32.71 -26.32 -5.07
C GLY A 382 32.75 -27.84 -4.91
N ARG A 383 32.65 -28.36 -3.68
CA ARG A 383 32.52 -29.80 -3.40
C ARG A 383 31.09 -30.13 -2.97
N ALA A 384 30.52 -31.18 -3.54
CA ALA A 384 29.27 -31.75 -3.06
C ALA A 384 29.48 -32.33 -1.65
N THR A 385 28.75 -31.83 -0.66
CA THR A 385 28.74 -32.37 0.70
C THR A 385 27.80 -33.58 0.76
N VAL A 386 28.34 -34.72 1.20
CA VAL A 386 27.53 -35.89 1.60
C VAL A 386 27.34 -35.77 3.11
N ALA A 387 26.10 -35.53 3.55
CA ALA A 387 25.79 -35.48 4.97
C ALA A 387 25.92 -36.89 5.57
N VAL A 388 26.99 -37.15 6.31
CA VAL A 388 27.12 -38.35 7.14
C VAL A 388 26.50 -38.05 8.51
N HIS A 389 25.51 -38.84 8.91
CA HIS A 389 24.83 -38.68 10.19
C HIS A 389 25.84 -38.90 11.34
N ALA A 390 26.39 -37.82 11.88
CA ALA A 390 27.16 -37.90 13.11
C ALA A 390 26.21 -38.24 14.27
N LYS A 391 26.58 -39.24 15.08
CA LYS A 391 25.89 -39.52 16.34
C LYS A 391 25.99 -38.30 17.24
N HIS A 392 24.86 -37.84 17.78
CA HIS A 392 24.82 -36.75 18.75
C HIS A 392 25.56 -37.17 20.03
N GLU A 393 26.71 -36.55 20.30
CA GLU A 393 27.27 -36.43 21.64
C GLU A 393 27.46 -34.94 21.94
N ALA A 394 26.36 -34.29 22.32
CA ALA A 394 26.35 -33.16 23.25
C ALA A 394 24.89 -32.90 23.64
N GLN A 395 24.52 -33.25 24.88
CA GLN A 395 23.36 -32.63 25.51
C GLN A 395 23.76 -31.22 25.89
N VAL A 396 23.06 -30.23 25.34
CA VAL A 396 23.18 -28.84 25.79
C VAL A 396 22.36 -28.71 27.08
N GLU A 397 23.02 -28.85 28.22
CA GLU A 397 22.47 -28.40 29.50
C GLU A 397 22.75 -26.89 29.64
N HIS A 398 21.68 -26.13 29.88
CA HIS A 398 21.70 -24.72 30.28
C HIS A 398 22.16 -23.67 29.25
N GLY A 399 21.70 -23.80 28.00
CA GLY A 399 21.36 -22.63 27.16
C GLY A 399 22.39 -21.51 27.04
N CYS A 400 23.60 -21.84 26.55
CA CYS A 400 24.46 -20.89 25.84
C CYS A 400 24.84 -21.48 24.49
#